data_AF-A0A0G1V2K8-F1
#
_entry.id   AF-A0A0G1V2K8-F1
#
_cell.length_a   1.000
_cell.length_b   1.000
_cell.length_c   1.000
_cell.angle_alpha   90.00
_cell.angle_beta   90.00
_cell.angle_gamma   90.00
#
_symmetry.space_group_name_H-M   'P 1'
#
loop_
_entity.id
_entity.type
_entity.pdbx_description
1 polymer ?
#
loop_
_entity_poly.entity_id
_entity_poly.type
_entity_poly.pdbx_seq_one_letter_code
_entity_poly.pdbx_strand_id
1 'polypeptide(L)' 'MPRVWDYDPEELSKTEFGRLKLLERMVNYGPAEGELIDLAQVKANWDKLNLFTGPKRLMELLIWGKPRSLHRTKNSFWMK' A
#
# COMPACT_ATOMS: atom_id res chain seq x y z
N MET A 1 -12.52 17.08 -13.55
CA MET A 1 -12.33 15.79 -12.86
C MET A 1 -12.22 16.09 -11.37
N PRO A 2 -13.17 15.66 -10.54
CA PRO A 2 -13.08 15.88 -9.10
C PRO A 2 -11.87 15.09 -8.59
N ARG A 3 -10.92 15.79 -7.96
CA ARG A 3 -9.76 15.17 -7.32
C ARG A 3 -10.23 14.63 -5.97
N VAL A 4 -9.49 13.71 -5.36
CA VAL A 4 -9.75 13.11 -4.02
C VAL A 4 -9.87 14.15 -2.86
N TRP A 5 -9.87 15.44 -3.17
CA TRP A 5 -10.04 16.59 -2.28
C TRP A 5 -11.45 16.82 -1.74
N ASP A 6 -12.45 16.00 -2.10
CA ASP A 6 -13.85 16.21 -1.66
C ASP A 6 -14.32 15.29 -0.52
N TYR A 7 -13.42 14.50 0.09
CA TYR A 7 -13.79 13.58 1.17
C TYR A 7 -13.10 13.94 2.48
N ASP A 8 -13.92 14.14 3.53
CA ASP A 8 -13.44 14.34 4.90
C ASP A 8 -12.85 13.02 5.44
N PRO A 9 -11.53 12.98 5.76
CA PRO A 9 -10.90 11.80 6.33
C PRO A 9 -11.56 11.35 7.64
N GLU A 10 -12.09 12.29 8.44
CA GLU A 10 -12.77 11.98 9.69
C GLU A 10 -14.05 11.19 9.43
N GLU A 11 -14.85 11.58 8.44
CA GLU A 11 -16.06 10.85 8.04
C GLU A 11 -15.73 9.46 7.48
N LEU A 12 -14.70 9.32 6.62
CA LEU A 12 -14.31 8.01 6.10
C LEU A 12 -13.81 7.07 7.20
N SER A 13 -13.09 7.60 8.19
CA SER A 13 -12.51 6.80 9.26
C SER A 13 -13.55 6.07 10.11
N LYS A 14 -14.80 6.56 10.14
CA LYS A 14 -15.90 5.94 10.91
C LYS A 14 -16.21 4.52 10.42
N THR A 15 -16.08 4.28 9.11
CA THR A 15 -16.41 3.00 8.49
C THR A 15 -15.18 2.10 8.30
N GLU A 16 -15.34 0.77 8.34
CA GLU A 16 -14.24 -0.17 8.05
C GLU A 16 -13.73 0.02 6.61
N PHE A 17 -14.66 0.15 5.66
CA PHE A 17 -14.32 0.37 4.25
C PHE A 17 -13.56 1.67 4.02
N GLY A 18 -13.95 2.76 4.68
CA GLY A 18 -13.27 4.03 4.56
C GLY A 18 -11.86 4.00 5.16
N ARG A 19 -11.67 3.35 6.32
CA ARG A 19 -10.34 3.09 6.89
C ARG A 19 -9.44 2.31 5.92
N LEU A 20 -9.98 1.28 5.28
CA LEU A 20 -9.25 0.51 4.27
C LEU A 20 -8.84 1.39 3.07
N LYS A 21 -9.73 2.27 2.61
CA LYS A 21 -9.45 3.19 1.51
C LYS A 21 -8.40 4.24 1.86
N LEU A 22 -8.42 4.76 3.08
CA LEU A 22 -7.38 5.67 3.57
C LEU A 22 -6.02 4.96 3.63
N LEU A 23 -5.97 3.71 4.12
CA LEU A 23 -4.75 2.90 4.15
C LEU A 23 -4.21 2.61 2.74
N GLU A 24 -5.09 2.24 1.80
CA GLU A 24 -4.74 2.03 0.37
C GLU A 24 -4.16 3.30 -0.25
N ARG A 25 -4.81 4.46 -0.03
CA ARG A 25 -4.31 5.76 -0.49
C ARG A 25 -2.92 6.05 0.09
N MET A 26 -2.76 5.88 1.40
CA MET A 26 -1.52 6.18 2.11
C MET A 26 -0.35 5.37 1.57
N VAL A 27 -0.56 4.08 1.29
CA VAL A 27 0.48 3.22 0.71
C VAL A 27 0.76 3.60 -0.75
N ASN A 28 -0.27 3.89 -1.55
CA ASN A 28 -0.10 4.14 -2.98
C ASN A 28 0.47 5.52 -3.32
N TYR A 29 0.07 6.55 -2.58
CA TYR A 29 0.41 7.95 -2.85
C TYR A 29 1.33 8.58 -1.81
N GLY A 30 1.57 7.89 -0.69
CA GLY A 30 2.35 8.37 0.43
C GLY A 30 1.48 8.92 1.57
N PRO A 31 2.04 8.94 2.80
CA PRO A 31 1.41 9.55 3.97
C PRO A 31 1.37 11.08 3.84
N ALA A 32 0.48 11.71 4.61
CA ALA A 32 0.55 13.16 4.79
C ALA A 32 1.80 13.54 5.62
N GLU A 33 2.11 14.82 5.68
CA GLU A 33 3.25 15.31 6.46
C GLU A 33 3.09 14.93 7.94
N GLY A 34 4.10 14.27 8.50
CA GLY A 34 4.10 13.80 9.89
C GLY A 34 3.37 12.48 10.15
N GLU A 35 2.72 11.89 9.15
CA GLU A 35 2.08 10.57 9.28
C GLU A 35 3.06 9.42 8.96
N LEU A 36 2.90 8.30 9.65
CA LEU A 36 3.66 7.07 9.42
C LEU A 36 2.73 5.94 9.01
N ILE A 37 3.22 5.08 8.11
CA ILE A 37 2.48 3.89 7.68
C ILE A 37 2.64 2.80 8.74
N ASP A 38 1.52 2.38 9.34
CA ASP A 38 1.49 1.22 10.22
C ASP A 38 1.59 -0.09 9.42
N LEU A 39 2.76 -0.72 9.46
CA LEU A 39 3.02 -1.99 8.78
C LEU A 39 2.15 -3.15 9.29
N ALA A 40 1.77 -3.15 10.56
CA ALA A 40 0.91 -4.21 11.12
C ALA A 40 -0.50 -4.11 10.52
N GLN A 41 -1.02 -2.89 10.39
CA GLN A 41 -2.31 -2.64 9.76
C GLN A 41 -2.31 -3.01 8.27
N VAL A 42 -1.24 -2.66 7.55
CA VAL A 42 -1.05 -3.06 6.14
C VAL A 42 -1.02 -4.59 6.01
N LYS A 43 -0.29 -5.28 6.89
CA LYS A 43 -0.20 -6.75 6.89
C LYS A 43 -1.56 -7.40 7.19
N ALA A 44 -2.32 -6.89 8.14
CA ALA A 44 -3.63 -7.43 8.52
C ALA A 44 -4.68 -7.29 7.40
N ASN A 45 -4.56 -6.25 6.58
CA ASN A 45 -5.50 -5.96 5.49
C ASN A 45 -4.95 -6.30 4.10
N TRP A 46 -3.85 -7.04 4.04
CA TRP A 46 -3.07 -7.23 2.81
C TRP A 46 -3.90 -7.70 1.61
N ASP A 47 -4.77 -8.69 1.83
CA ASP A 47 -5.59 -9.29 0.76
C ASP A 47 -6.76 -8.39 0.33
N LYS A 48 -7.08 -7.36 1.12
CA LYS A 48 -8.15 -6.39 0.84
C LYS A 48 -7.63 -5.13 0.11
N LEU A 49 -6.33 -4.87 0.12
CA LEU A 49 -5.74 -3.64 -0.42
C LEU A 49 -5.44 -3.75 -1.92
N ASN A 50 -5.87 -2.77 -2.71
CA ASN A 50 -5.50 -2.65 -4.12
C ASN A 50 -4.28 -1.73 -4.28
N LEU A 51 -3.09 -2.33 -4.18
CA LEU A 51 -1.82 -1.59 -4.18
C LEU A 51 -1.15 -1.56 -5.56
N PHE A 52 -0.57 -0.41 -5.92
CA PHE A 52 0.28 -0.28 -7.09
C PHE A 52 1.53 -1.16 -6.98
N THR A 53 2.06 -1.63 -8.10
CA THR A 53 3.14 -2.62 -8.13
C THR A 53 4.40 -2.19 -7.38
N GLY A 54 4.79 -0.91 -7.49
CA GLY A 54 5.95 -0.36 -6.78
C GLY A 54 5.77 -0.37 -5.25
N PRO A 55 4.78 0.39 -4.72
CA PRO A 55 4.45 0.39 -3.30
C PRO A 55 4.19 -1.00 -2.72
N LYS A 56 3.49 -1.87 -3.45
CA LYS A 56 3.25 -3.25 -3.04
C LYS A 56 4.56 -4.00 -2.77
N ARG A 57 5.53 -3.92 -3.68
CA ARG A 57 6.84 -4.57 -3.52
C ARG A 57 7.65 -3.99 -2.35
N LEU A 58 7.59 -2.68 -2.16
CA LEU A 58 8.23 -2.03 -1.02
C LEU A 58 7.62 -2.53 0.30
N MET A 59 6.28 -2.55 0.40
CA MET A 59 5.61 -3.09 1.59
C MET A 59 5.91 -4.57 1.78
N GLU A 60 6.03 -5.36 0.71
CA GLU A 60 6.41 -6.76 0.83
C GLU A 60 7.81 -6.95 1.44
N LEU A 61 8.77 -6.14 1.00
CA LEU A 61 10.11 -6.09 1.57
C LEU A 61 10.08 -5.71 3.05
N LEU A 62 9.30 -4.68 3.42
CA LEU A 62 9.24 -4.21 4.81
C LEU A 62 8.53 -5.20 5.75
N ILE A 63 7.48 -5.87 5.29
CA ILE A 63 6.66 -6.78 6.12
C ILE A 63 7.30 -8.18 6.21
N TRP A 64 7.86 -8.70 5.12
CA TRP A 64 8.34 -10.09 5.04
C TRP A 64 9.84 -10.21 4.75
N GLY A 65 10.57 -9.11 4.63
CA GLY A 65 12.00 -9.11 4.29
C GLY A 65 12.31 -9.50 2.84
N LYS A 66 11.29 -9.75 2.01
CA LYS A 66 11.46 -10.16 0.60
C LYS A 66 10.22 -9.84 -0.25
N PRO A 67 10.39 -9.50 -1.55
CA PRO A 67 9.27 -9.34 -2.46
C PRO A 67 8.55 -10.69 -2.66
N ARG A 68 7.22 -10.70 -2.56
CA ARG A 68 6.38 -11.89 -2.81
C ARG A 68 5.76 -11.85 -4.20
N SER A 69 5.49 -10.66 -4.72
CA SER A 69 4.90 -10.40 -6.03
C SER A 69 5.89 -10.45 -7.20
N LEU A 70 7.18 -10.65 -6.93
CA LEU A 70 8.17 -10.80 -8.00
C LEU A 70 8.00 -12.18 -8.64
N HIS A 71 7.63 -12.21 -9.92
CA HIS A 71 7.74 -13.42 -10.70
C HIS A 71 9.22 -13.83 -10.70
N ARG A 72 9.54 -15.05 -10.25
CA ARG A 72 10.88 -15.63 -10.39
C ARG A 72 11.19 -15.76 -11.89
N THR A 73 11.80 -14.76 -12.51
CA THR A 73 12.51 -14.97 -13.76
C THR A 73 13.79 -15.70 -13.41
N LYS A 74 13.90 -16.98 -13.81
CA LYS A 74 15.07 -17.82 -13.50
C LYS A 74 16.40 -17.27 -14.06
N ASN A 75 16.39 -16.22 -14.89
CA ASN A 75 17.52 -15.85 -15.75
C ASN A 75 17.93 -14.36 -15.71
N SER A 76 17.45 -13.53 -14.78
CA SER A 76 17.62 -12.06 -14.91
C SER A 76 18.92 -11.47 -14.35
N PHE A 77 19.87 -12.29 -13.89
CA PHE A 77 21.13 -11.76 -13.31
C PHE A 77 22.36 -11.91 -14.22
N TRP A 78 22.27 -12.67 -15.33
CA TRP A 78 23.39 -12.96 -16.23
C TRP A 78 22.98 -13.03 -17.71
N MET A 79 22.38 -11.97 -18.23
CA MET A 79 22.47 -11.72 -19.67
C MET A 79 23.52 -10.62 -19.86
N LYS A 80 24.59 -11.02 -20.57
CA LYS A 80 25.92 -10.40 -20.73
C LYS A 80 25.90 -8.93 -21.09
#